data_AF-A0A7Z0S641-F1
#
_entry.id   AF-A0A7Z0S641-F1
#
_cell.length_a   1.000
_cell.length_b   1.000
_cell.length_c   1.000
_cell.angle_alpha   90.00
_cell.angle_beta   90.00
_cell.angle_gamma   90.00
#
_symmetry.space_group_name_H-M   'P 1'
#
loop_
_entity.id
_entity.type
_entity.pdbx_description
1 polymer ?
#
loop_
_entity_poly.entity_id
_entity_poly.type
_entity_poly.pdbx_seq_one_letter_code
_entity_poly.pdbx_strand_id
1 'polypeptide(L)'
;WKSPKGWKCRPHQDSVQSFKRKLKRLTTRKWSIDLTTRIERLNWVIRGWVNYFSLGNMKTILTQIDERLRTRIRVIIWKQWKKKSRRLWGLLKLGVPKWIADKVSGWGNHYQLVAQKSVLKRAISKPALTKRGLVSCLDFYLKRHALKVS
;
A
#
# COMPACT_ATOMS: atom_id res chain seq x y z
N TRP A 1 3.94 -21.34 16.63
CA TRP A 1 2.50 -21.65 16.65
C TRP A 1 2.27 -22.98 15.97
N LYS A 2 1.35 -23.81 16.50
CA LYS A 2 1.06 -25.12 15.94
C LYS A 2 0.13 -24.94 14.74
N SER A 3 0.65 -25.18 13.54
CA SER A 3 -0.15 -25.29 12.32
C SER A 3 -0.57 -26.76 12.12
N PRO A 4 -1.56 -27.05 11.27
CA PRO A 4 -1.93 -28.44 10.95
C PRO A 4 -0.75 -29.28 10.43
N LYS A 5 0.25 -28.63 9.80
CA LYS A 5 1.47 -29.25 9.26
C LYS A 5 2.65 -29.24 10.25
N GLY A 6 2.44 -28.89 11.52
CA GLY A 6 3.48 -28.82 12.55
C GLY A 6 3.79 -27.41 13.06
N TRP A 7 4.84 -27.30 13.88
CA TRP A 7 5.27 -26.06 14.52
C TRP A 7 5.87 -25.09 13.50
N LYS A 8 5.41 -23.83 13.54
CA LYS A 8 5.92 -22.76 12.68
C LYS A 8 6.30 -21.53 13.50
N CYS A 9 7.40 -20.89 13.11
CA CYS A 9 7.77 -19.57 13.61
C CYS A 9 6.81 -18.51 13.06
N ARG A 10 6.45 -17.53 13.89
CA ARG A 10 5.71 -16.33 13.46
C ARG A 10 6.24 -15.11 14.22
N PRO A 11 6.20 -13.92 13.63
CA PRO A 11 6.53 -12.69 14.35
C PRO A 11 5.61 -12.49 15.56
N HIS A 12 6.14 -11.91 16.63
CA HIS A 12 5.35 -11.51 17.80
C HIS A 12 4.29 -10.47 17.41
N GLN A 13 3.13 -10.50 18.06
CA GLN A 13 2.03 -9.60 17.73
C GLN A 13 2.42 -8.13 17.88
N ASP A 14 3.19 -7.80 18.93
CA ASP A 14 3.66 -6.43 19.15
C ASP A 14 4.60 -5.92 18.07
N SER A 15 5.46 -6.79 17.54
CA SER A 15 6.34 -6.46 16.41
C SER A 15 5.52 -6.15 15.16
N VAL A 16 4.46 -6.93 14.90
CA VAL A 16 3.51 -6.69 13.80
C VAL A 16 2.76 -5.38 14.00
N GLN A 17 2.28 -5.10 15.21
CA GLN A 17 1.57 -3.85 15.50
C GLN A 17 2.49 -2.63 15.39
N SER A 18 3.72 -2.74 15.86
CA SER A 18 4.75 -1.71 15.73
C SER A 18 5.05 -1.40 14.25
N PHE A 19 5.14 -2.43 13.41
CA PHE A 19 5.29 -2.26 11.96
C PHE A 19 4.07 -1.56 11.33
N LYS A 20 2.86 -2.01 11.64
CA LYS A 20 1.61 -1.35 11.20
C LYS A 20 1.56 0.13 11.62
N ARG A 21 1.98 0.46 12.84
CA ARG A 21 2.05 1.84 13.36
C ARG A 21 3.09 2.67 12.59
N LYS A 22 4.28 2.13 12.32
CA LYS A 22 5.32 2.80 11.50
C LYS A 22 4.80 3.12 10.10
N LEU A 23 4.20 2.15 9.41
CA LEU A 23 3.59 2.36 8.10
C LEU A 23 2.45 3.40 8.15
N LYS A 24 1.58 3.33 9.17
CA LYS A 24 0.49 4.29 9.39
C LYS A 24 1.02 5.73 9.53
N ARG A 25 2.09 5.93 10.31
CA ARG A 25 2.74 7.25 10.48
C ARG A 25 3.24 7.80 9.14
N LEU A 26 3.97 6.99 8.37
CA LEU A 26 4.49 7.38 7.06
C LEU A 26 3.41 7.67 6.02
N THR A 27 2.25 7.02 6.15
CA THR A 27 1.10 7.19 5.26
C THR A 27 0.03 8.10 5.86
N THR A 28 0.41 9.00 6.76
CA THR A 28 -0.55 9.98 7.30
C THR A 28 -0.88 11.03 6.24
N ARG A 29 -2.18 11.29 6.04
CA ARG A 29 -2.69 12.24 5.04
C ARG A 29 -2.39 13.71 5.35
N LYS A 30 -2.11 14.06 6.61
CA LYS A 30 -1.79 15.43 7.06
C LYS A 30 -0.35 15.83 6.76
N TRP A 31 0.50 14.85 6.47
CA TRP A 31 1.92 15.09 6.23
C TRP A 31 2.14 15.47 4.77
N SER A 32 2.66 16.67 4.52
CA SER A 32 2.92 17.20 3.18
C SER A 32 4.34 16.88 2.74
N ILE A 33 4.50 15.76 2.04
CA ILE A 33 5.76 15.36 1.39
C ILE A 33 5.45 14.80 0.00
N ASP A 34 6.45 14.82 -0.88
CA ASP A 34 6.34 14.21 -2.20
C ASP A 34 6.03 12.70 -2.10
N LEU A 35 5.31 12.19 -3.10
CA LEU A 35 4.90 10.79 -3.14
C LEU A 35 6.12 9.86 -3.32
N THR A 36 7.13 10.27 -4.08
CA THR A 36 8.35 9.50 -4.35
C THR A 36 9.16 9.31 -3.07
N THR A 37 9.45 10.41 -2.37
CA THR A 37 10.12 10.36 -1.05
C THR A 37 9.34 9.53 -0.04
N ARG A 38 8.01 9.58 -0.09
CA ARG A 38 7.16 8.73 0.78
C ARG A 38 7.31 7.25 0.44
N ILE A 39 7.33 6.91 -0.85
CA ILE A 39 7.51 5.53 -1.33
C ILE A 39 8.88 5.00 -0.90
N GLU A 40 9.94 5.79 -1.03
CA GLU A 40 11.29 5.42 -0.59
C GLU A 40 11.35 5.11 0.91
N ARG A 41 10.81 6.00 1.75
CA ARG A 41 10.74 5.79 3.21
C ARG A 41 9.93 4.54 3.56
N LEU A 42 8.82 4.30 2.86
CA LEU A 42 8.03 3.08 3.04
C LEU A 42 8.85 1.84 2.67
N ASN A 43 9.56 1.89 1.54
CA ASN A 43 10.37 0.78 1.07
C ASN A 43 11.49 0.41 2.05
N TRP A 44 12.16 1.39 2.68
CA TRP A 44 13.17 1.12 3.70
C TRP A 44 12.59 0.35 4.89
N VAL A 45 11.45 0.81 5.41
CA VAL A 45 10.77 0.16 6.55
C VAL A 45 10.29 -1.24 6.18
N ILE A 46 9.72 -1.42 4.98
CA ILE A 46 9.25 -2.72 4.49
C ILE A 46 10.42 -3.69 4.33
N ARG A 47 11.50 -3.28 3.65
CA ARG A 47 12.66 -4.13 3.41
C ARG A 47 13.33 -4.56 4.70
N GLY A 48 13.57 -3.64 5.62
CA GLY A 48 14.18 -3.95 6.92
C GLY A 48 13.35 -4.95 7.73
N TRP A 49 12.04 -4.71 7.83
CA TRP A 49 11.16 -5.57 8.61
C TRP A 49 11.01 -6.97 8.00
N VAL A 50 10.81 -7.06 6.68
CA VAL A 50 10.69 -8.35 5.99
C VAL A 50 12.00 -9.14 6.05
N ASN A 51 13.16 -8.49 5.89
CA ASN A 51 14.44 -9.18 6.01
C ASN A 51 14.63 -9.77 7.42
N TYR A 52 14.29 -9.02 8.47
CA TYR A 52 14.40 -9.47 9.85
C TYR A 52 13.47 -10.68 10.14
N PHE A 53 12.20 -10.61 9.73
CA PHE A 53 11.22 -11.67 9.99
C PHE A 53 11.08 -12.71 8.87
N SER A 54 12.02 -12.75 7.92
CA SER A 54 11.92 -13.55 6.68
C SER A 54 11.76 -15.06 6.88
N LEU A 55 12.25 -15.61 8.00
CA LEU A 55 12.09 -17.03 8.37
C LEU A 55 10.69 -17.37 8.91
N GLY A 56 9.93 -16.36 9.35
CA GLY A 56 8.61 -16.57 9.94
C GLY A 56 7.52 -16.78 8.89
N ASN A 57 6.50 -17.55 9.25
CA ASN A 57 5.27 -17.64 8.47
C ASN A 57 4.41 -16.39 8.70
N MET A 58 4.43 -15.46 7.75
CA MET A 58 3.74 -14.17 7.84
C MET A 58 3.00 -13.76 6.56
N LYS A 59 2.74 -14.70 5.63
CA LYS A 59 2.05 -14.46 4.35
C LYS A 59 0.72 -13.73 4.53
N THR A 60 -0.14 -14.24 5.42
CA THR A 60 -1.47 -13.67 5.67
C THR A 60 -1.39 -12.25 6.25
N ILE A 61 -0.47 -12.03 7.20
CA ILE A 61 -0.26 -10.73 7.83
C ILE A 61 0.19 -9.70 6.79
N LEU A 62 1.17 -10.07 5.94
CA LEU A 62 1.70 -9.17 4.91
C LEU A 62 0.68 -8.87 3.82
N THR A 63 -0.20 -9.81 3.48
CA THR A 63 -1.29 -9.60 2.51
C THR A 63 -2.23 -8.49 2.99
N GLN A 64 -2.69 -8.57 4.25
CA GLN A 64 -3.56 -7.56 4.86
C GLN A 64 -2.88 -6.19 4.96
N ILE A 65 -1.58 -6.17 5.30
CA ILE A 65 -0.81 -4.93 5.39
C ILE A 65 -0.65 -4.28 4.02
N ASP A 66 -0.34 -5.07 2.98
CA ASP A 66 -0.16 -4.58 1.61
C ASP A 66 -1.46 -3.99 1.04
N GLU A 67 -2.60 -4.65 1.24
CA GLU A 67 -3.92 -4.12 0.87
C GLU A 67 -4.23 -2.78 1.54
N ARG A 68 -3.99 -2.70 2.85
CA ARG A 68 -4.22 -1.47 3.61
C ARG A 68 -3.26 -0.37 3.19
N LEU A 69 -2.00 -0.70 2.90
CA LEU A 69 -0.99 0.24 2.42
C LEU A 69 -1.39 0.85 1.08
N ARG A 70 -1.78 0.03 0.09
CA ARG A 70 -2.25 0.50 -1.22
C ARG A 70 -3.47 1.42 -1.10
N THR A 71 -4.43 1.07 -0.24
CA THR A 71 -5.60 1.91 0.05
C THR A 71 -5.19 3.27 0.62
N ARG A 72 -4.24 3.30 1.56
CA ARG A 72 -3.75 4.55 2.16
C ARG A 72 -2.98 5.41 1.16
N ILE A 73 -2.20 4.82 0.26
CA ILE A 73 -1.52 5.54 -0.81
C ILE A 73 -2.54 6.19 -1.76
N ARG A 74 -3.59 5.49 -2.15
CA ARG A 74 -4.69 6.08 -2.95
C ARG A 74 -5.34 7.27 -2.26
N VAL A 75 -5.58 7.17 -0.95
CA VAL A 75 -6.10 8.29 -0.14
C VAL A 75 -5.16 9.50 -0.19
N ILE A 76 -3.85 9.27 -0.08
CA ILE A 76 -2.84 10.35 -0.14
C ILE A 76 -2.85 11.01 -1.51
N ILE A 77 -2.84 10.23 -2.59
CA ILE A 77 -2.87 10.75 -3.97
C ILE A 77 -4.14 11.59 -4.19
N TRP A 78 -5.30 11.09 -3.77
CA TRP A 78 -6.55 11.84 -3.86
C TRP A 78 -6.52 13.16 -3.08
N LYS A 79 -5.90 13.14 -1.89
CA LYS A 79 -5.72 14.33 -1.06
C LYS A 79 -4.76 15.33 -1.70
N GLN A 80 -3.66 14.87 -2.31
CA GLN A 80 -2.70 15.71 -3.02
C GLN A 80 -3.34 16.41 -4.23
N TRP A 81 -4.25 15.74 -4.94
CA TRP A 81 -4.96 16.38 -6.05
C TRP A 81 -5.86 17.54 -5.58
N LYS A 82 -6.44 17.46 -4.38
CA LYS A 82 -7.21 18.53 -3.68
C LYS A 82 -8.40 19.11 -4.45
N LYS A 83 -8.18 19.77 -5.59
CA LYS A 83 -9.16 20.45 -6.47
C LYS A 83 -9.77 19.48 -7.50
N LYS A 84 -11.03 19.72 -7.91
CA LYS A 84 -11.75 18.93 -8.93
C LYS A 84 -10.94 18.82 -10.23
N SER A 85 -10.44 19.95 -10.75
CA SER A 85 -9.67 20.01 -11.99
C SER A 85 -8.45 19.08 -11.98
N ARG A 86 -7.68 19.09 -10.89
CA ARG A 86 -6.50 18.24 -10.74
C ARG A 86 -6.85 16.76 -10.60
N ARG A 87 -7.98 16.44 -9.93
CA ARG A 87 -8.49 15.06 -9.83
C ARG A 87 -8.92 14.53 -11.20
N LEU A 88 -9.65 15.34 -11.97
CA LEU A 88 -10.04 15.00 -13.34
C LEU A 88 -8.80 14.75 -14.20
N TRP A 89 -7.85 15.68 -14.22
CA TRP A 89 -6.59 15.52 -14.94
C TRP A 89 -5.82 14.25 -14.53
N GLY A 90 -5.74 13.98 -13.22
CA GLY A 90 -5.05 12.79 -12.70
C GLY A 90 -5.71 11.49 -13.11
N LEU A 91 -7.04 11.44 -13.11
CA LEU A 91 -7.81 10.27 -13.56
C LEU A 91 -7.65 10.05 -15.07
N LEU A 92 -7.75 11.11 -15.89
CA LEU A 92 -7.53 11.05 -17.33
C LEU A 92 -6.11 10.57 -17.66
N LYS A 93 -5.09 11.07 -16.94
CA LYS A 93 -3.70 10.64 -17.10
C LYS A 93 -3.49 9.16 -16.77
N LEU A 94 -4.34 8.59 -15.92
CA LEU A 94 -4.34 7.16 -15.60
C LEU A 94 -5.19 6.32 -16.58
N GLY A 95 -5.67 6.91 -17.68
CA GLY A 95 -6.46 6.23 -18.71
C GLY A 95 -7.93 6.01 -18.35
N VAL A 96 -8.46 6.73 -17.35
CA VAL A 96 -9.89 6.64 -17.02
C VAL A 96 -10.72 7.40 -18.06
N PRO A 97 -11.80 6.82 -18.60
CA PRO A 97 -12.71 7.51 -19.52
C PRO A 97 -13.25 8.82 -18.94
N LYS A 98 -13.33 9.87 -19.76
CA LYS A 98 -13.70 11.24 -19.34
C LYS A 98 -15.01 11.32 -18.56
N TRP A 99 -16.04 10.58 -18.99
CA TRP A 99 -17.36 10.59 -18.35
C TRP A 99 -17.31 10.05 -16.89
N ILE A 100 -16.54 8.98 -16.63
CA ILE A 100 -16.32 8.46 -15.27
C ILE A 100 -15.46 9.44 -14.48
N ALA A 101 -14.39 9.93 -15.12
CA ALA A 101 -13.41 10.79 -14.48
C ALA A 101 -14.06 12.08 -13.96
N ASP A 102 -14.95 12.69 -14.74
CA ASP A 102 -15.68 13.89 -14.32
C ASP A 102 -16.62 13.60 -13.14
N LYS A 103 -17.42 12.52 -13.21
CA LYS A 103 -18.31 12.10 -12.12
C LYS A 103 -17.55 11.87 -10.80
N VAL A 104 -16.45 11.12 -10.84
CA VAL A 104 -15.67 10.76 -9.64
C VAL A 104 -14.85 11.95 -9.12
N SER A 105 -14.40 12.86 -9.99
CA SER A 105 -13.62 14.05 -9.58
C SER A 105 -14.38 14.94 -8.59
N GLY A 106 -15.71 14.97 -8.69
CA GLY A 106 -16.62 15.72 -7.83
C GLY A 106 -16.82 15.15 -6.42
N TRP A 107 -16.36 13.93 -6.11
CA TRP A 107 -16.61 13.26 -4.82
C TRP A 107 -15.87 13.85 -3.61
N GLY A 108 -15.37 15.09 -3.70
CA GLY A 108 -14.97 15.90 -2.55
C GLY A 108 -14.07 15.17 -1.53
N ASN A 109 -14.53 15.15 -0.27
CA ASN A 109 -13.81 14.60 0.88
C ASN A 109 -14.12 13.12 1.18
N HIS A 110 -14.75 12.38 0.27
CA HIS A 110 -15.08 10.96 0.46
C HIS A 110 -13.86 10.03 0.27
N TYR A 111 -12.75 10.29 0.97
CA TYR A 111 -11.43 9.68 0.72
C TYR A 111 -11.43 8.14 0.73
N GLN A 112 -12.05 7.51 1.73
CA GLN A 112 -12.08 6.04 1.85
C GLN A 112 -12.92 5.41 0.75
N LEU A 113 -14.10 5.98 0.50
CA LEU A 113 -15.01 5.53 -0.55
C LEU A 113 -14.34 5.63 -1.92
N VAL A 114 -13.68 6.76 -2.23
CA VAL A 114 -12.94 6.91 -3.48
C VAL A 114 -11.82 5.87 -3.59
N ALA A 115 -11.02 5.69 -2.53
CA ALA A 115 -9.88 4.77 -2.57
C ALA A 115 -10.26 3.28 -2.70
N GLN A 116 -11.44 2.89 -2.21
CA GLN A 116 -11.87 1.48 -2.15
C GLN A 116 -12.90 1.10 -3.21
N LYS A 117 -13.82 2.00 -3.55
CA LYS A 117 -15.02 1.68 -4.35
C LYS A 117 -15.07 2.41 -5.70
N SER A 118 -14.25 3.43 -5.91
CA SER A 118 -14.22 4.14 -7.20
C SER A 118 -13.26 3.50 -8.22
N VAL A 119 -13.28 4.05 -9.43
CA VAL A 119 -12.32 3.75 -10.51
C VAL A 119 -10.85 3.92 -10.08
N LEU A 120 -10.58 4.72 -9.03
CA LEU A 120 -9.24 4.92 -8.48
C LEU A 120 -8.58 3.62 -8.01
N LYS A 121 -9.36 2.65 -7.50
CA LYS A 121 -8.82 1.33 -7.08
C LYS A 121 -8.22 0.56 -8.26
N ARG A 122 -8.87 0.65 -9.43
CA ARG A 122 -8.44 0.01 -10.69
C ARG A 122 -7.32 0.81 -11.36
N ALA A 123 -7.47 2.13 -11.43
CA ALA A 123 -6.48 3.03 -12.04
C ALA A 123 -5.15 3.00 -11.29
N ILE A 124 -5.18 3.04 -9.95
CA ILE A 124 -3.99 2.91 -9.10
C ILE A 124 -3.92 1.46 -8.61
N SER A 125 -3.63 0.56 -9.54
CA SER A 125 -3.48 -0.87 -9.31
C SER A 125 -2.17 -1.21 -8.59
N LYS A 126 -2.00 -2.47 -8.16
CA LYS A 126 -0.73 -2.96 -7.62
C LYS A 126 0.41 -2.79 -8.65
N PRO A 127 0.27 -3.23 -9.91
CA PRO A 127 1.30 -3.00 -10.94
C PRO A 127 1.65 -1.52 -11.15
N ALA A 128 0.66 -0.62 -11.16
CA ALA A 128 0.90 0.81 -11.32
C ALA A 128 1.77 1.39 -10.19
N LEU A 129 1.50 0.98 -8.94
CA LEU A 129 2.31 1.38 -7.78
C LEU A 129 3.72 0.76 -7.81
N THR A 130 3.84 -0.49 -8.25
CA THR A 130 5.13 -1.17 -8.41
C THR A 130 5.97 -0.49 -9.49
N LYS A 131 5.38 -0.08 -10.62
CA LYS A 131 6.06 0.72 -11.66
C LYS A 131 6.56 2.06 -11.13
N ARG A 132 5.88 2.63 -10.14
CA ARG A 132 6.30 3.86 -9.44
C ARG A 132 7.36 3.61 -8.35
N GLY A 133 7.78 2.36 -8.15
CA GLY A 133 8.85 1.98 -7.22
C GLY A 133 8.36 1.49 -5.85
N LEU A 134 7.05 1.33 -5.61
CA LEU A 134 6.57 0.76 -4.35
C LEU A 134 6.84 -0.75 -4.29
N VAL A 135 7.59 -1.17 -3.28
CA VAL A 135 7.83 -2.59 -3.01
C VAL A 135 6.60 -3.18 -2.34
N SER A 136 5.97 -4.18 -2.98
CA SER A 136 4.92 -4.95 -2.34
C SER A 136 5.51 -5.77 -1.19
N CYS A 137 4.94 -5.65 -0.01
CA CYS A 137 5.45 -6.35 1.17
C CYS A 137 5.38 -7.87 0.99
N LEU A 138 4.30 -8.35 0.36
CA LEU A 138 4.06 -9.76 0.11
C LEU A 138 5.05 -10.31 -0.92
N ASP A 139 5.21 -9.65 -2.07
CA ASP A 139 6.09 -10.14 -3.14
C ASP A 139 7.54 -10.19 -2.68
N PHE A 140 7.99 -9.16 -1.97
CA PHE A 140 9.34 -9.12 -1.42
C PHE A 140 9.56 -10.22 -0.37
N TYR A 141 8.57 -10.50 0.47
CA TYR A 141 8.63 -11.61 1.42
C TYR A 141 8.68 -12.96 0.72
N LEU A 142 7.82 -13.23 -0.26
CA LEU A 142 7.82 -14.51 -0.97
C LEU A 142 9.16 -14.78 -1.62
N LYS A 143 9.78 -13.75 -2.24
CA LYS A 143 11.13 -13.85 -2.79
C LYS A 143 12.17 -14.16 -1.71
N ARG A 144 12.17 -13.45 -0.57
CA ARG A 144 13.15 -13.63 0.50
C ARG A 144 12.97 -14.94 1.28
N HIS A 145 11.73 -15.35 1.50
CA HIS A 145 11.40 -16.59 2.20
C HIS A 145 11.79 -17.80 1.36
N ALA A 146 11.55 -17.77 0.04
CA ALA A 146 12.03 -18.84 -0.85
C ALA A 146 13.55 -19.02 -0.77
N LEU A 147 14.30 -17.92 -0.81
CA LEU A 147 15.78 -17.93 -0.73
C LEU A 147 16.35 -18.45 0.60
N LYS A 148 15.58 -18.41 1.70
CA LYS A 148 16.05 -18.84 3.02
C LYS A 148 15.60 -20.24 3.41
N VAL A 149 14.65 -20.79 2.68
CA VAL A 149 14.06 -22.12 2.92
C VAL A 149 14.52 -23.12 1.85
N SER A 150 15.09 -22.62 0.74
CA SER A 150 15.90 -23.43 -0.19
C SER A 150 17.25 -23.70 0.44
#